data_AF-W7WDJ8-F1
#
_entry.id   AF-W7WDJ8-F1
#
_cell.length_a   1.000
_cell.length_b   1.000
_cell.length_c   1.000
_cell.angle_alpha   90.00
_cell.angle_beta   90.00
_cell.angle_gamma   90.00
#
_symmetry.space_group_name_H-M   'P 1'
#
loop_
_entity.id
_entity.type
_entity.pdbx_description
1 polymer ?
#
loop_
_entity_poly.entity_id
_entity_poly.type
_entity_poly.pdbx_seq_one_letter_code
_entity_poly.pdbx_strand_id
1 'polypeptide(L)' 'MSRRPRRNHSAAFKAKVAIAALADGKTIAEIAQKHDVHPNQVTEWRR' A
#
# COMPACT_ATOMS: atom_id res chain seq x y z
N MET A 1 -24.92 12.30 4.27
CA MET A 1 -23.47 12.05 4.21
C MET A 1 -23.14 11.36 2.90
N SER A 2 -22.46 12.01 1.96
CA SER A 2 -21.98 11.35 0.74
C SER A 2 -20.83 10.40 1.10
N ARG A 3 -20.93 9.13 0.71
CA ARG A 3 -19.84 8.17 0.92
C ARG A 3 -18.65 8.60 0.07
N ARG A 4 -17.46 8.76 0.67
CA ARG A 4 -16.23 8.99 -0.11
C ARG A 4 -16.07 7.85 -1.12
N PRO A 5 -15.79 8.15 -2.40
CA PRO A 5 -15.53 7.12 -3.40
C PRO A 5 -14.39 6.20 -2.95
N ARG A 6 -14.50 4.90 -3.22
CA ARG A 6 -13.42 3.95 -2.95
C ARG A 6 -12.21 4.32 -3.81
N ARG A 7 -11.02 4.45 -3.19
CA ARG A 7 -9.76 4.60 -3.92
C ARG A 7 -9.37 3.24 -4.52
N ASN A 8 -9.48 3.13 -5.84
CA ASN A 8 -8.98 1.98 -6.59
C ASN A 8 -7.52 2.24 -6.97
N HIS A 9 -6.63 1.32 -6.59
CA HIS A 9 -5.22 1.35 -6.95
C HIS A 9 -4.95 0.45 -8.16
N SER A 10 -4.16 0.93 -9.12
CA SER A 10 -3.76 0.14 -10.29
C SER A 10 -2.83 -1.02 -9.89
N ALA A 11 -2.79 -2.08 -10.70
CA ALA A 11 -1.92 -3.23 -10.47
C ALA A 11 -0.43 -2.83 -10.38
N ALA A 12 0.00 -1.89 -11.24
CA ALA A 12 1.36 -1.35 -11.21
C ALA A 12 1.69 -0.63 -9.88
N PHE A 13 0.72 0.09 -9.30
CA PHE A 13 0.91 0.74 -8.01
C PHE A 13 1.08 -0.28 -6.88
N LYS A 14 0.21 -1.30 -6.84
CA LYS A 14 0.28 -2.38 -5.85
C LYS A 14 1.61 -3.13 -5.92
N ALA A 15 2.07 -3.46 -7.13
CA ALA A 15 3.36 -4.11 -7.35
C ALA A 15 4.55 -3.27 -6.86
N LYS A 16 4.55 -1.96 -7.13
CA LYS A 16 5.60 -1.05 -6.64
C LYS A 16 5.65 -1.01 -5.11
N VAL A 17 4.48 -0.99 -4.47
CA VAL A 17 4.37 -0.99 -3.00
C VAL A 17 4.79 -2.34 -2.41
N ALA A 18 4.43 -3.46 -3.05
CA ALA A 18 4.84 -4.79 -2.63
C ALA A 18 6.37 -4.98 -2.73
N ILE A 19 6.98 -4.56 -3.84
CA ILE A 19 8.45 -4.59 -4.00
C ILE A 19 9.13 -3.73 -2.92
N ALA A 20 8.61 -2.54 -2.65
CA ALA A 20 9.14 -1.69 -1.59
C ALA A 20 9.00 -2.33 -0.20
N ALA A 21 7.94 -3.10 0.05
CA ALA A 21 7.68 -3.81 1.29
C ALA A 21 8.51 -5.09 1.47
N LEU A 22 9.10 -5.60 0.38
CA LEU A 22 10.05 -6.71 0.39
C LEU A 22 11.51 -6.25 0.58
N ALA A 23 11.81 -4.97 0.37
CA ALA A 23 13.14 -4.44 0.59
C ALA A 23 13.38 -4.22 2.09
N ASP A 24 14.41 -4.85 2.67
CA ASP A 24 14.72 -4.91 4.11
C ASP A 24 14.99 -3.54 4.81
N GLY A 25 14.89 -2.43 4.08
CA GLY A 25 15.20 -1.09 4.59
C GLY A 25 14.02 -0.27 5.08
N LYS A 26 12.77 -0.70 4.88
CA LYS A 26 11.58 0.08 5.26
C LYS A 26 10.51 -0.79 5.88
N THR A 27 9.94 -0.31 6.97
CA THR A 27 8.82 -0.97 7.62
C THR A 27 7.55 -0.80 6.80
N ILE A 28 6.62 -1.75 6.93
CA ILE A 28 5.30 -1.69 6.29
C ILE A 28 4.55 -0.41 6.67
N ALA A 29 4.71 0.07 7.90
CA ALA A 29 4.08 1.29 8.40
C ALA A 29 4.61 2.54 7.68
N GLU A 30 5.92 2.65 7.46
CA GLU A 30 6.52 3.78 6.74
C GLU A 30 6.12 3.80 5.26
N ILE A 31 6.03 2.62 4.63
CA ILE A 31 5.59 2.49 3.24
C ILE A 31 4.12 2.87 3.13
N ALA A 32 3.29 2.40 4.08
CA ALA A 32 1.89 2.73 4.17
C ALA A 32 1.67 4.25 4.28
N GLN A 33 2.43 4.89 5.16
CA GLN A 33 2.37 6.34 5.37
C GLN A 33 2.86 7.12 4.14
N LYS A 34 3.94 6.67 3.50
CA LYS A 34 4.47 7.30 2.27
C LYS A 34 3.51 7.24 1.09
N HIS A 35 2.75 6.16 0.99
CA HIS A 35 1.83 5.91 -0.11
C HIS A 35 0.37 6.28 0.21
N ASP A 36 0.10 6.80 1.42
CA ASP A 36 -1.24 7.10 1.95
C ASP A 36 -2.21 5.89 1.78
N VAL A 37 -1.68 4.71 2.13
CA VAL A 37 -2.37 3.42 2.09
C VAL A 37 -2.37 2.81 3.48
N HIS A 38 -3.32 1.90 3.75
CA HIS A 38 -3.40 1.27 5.05
C HIS A 38 -2.35 0.13 5.16
N PRO A 39 -1.66 -0.06 6.31
CA PRO A 39 -0.69 -1.15 6.49
C PRO A 39 -1.22 -2.54 6.12
N ASN A 40 -2.49 -2.83 6.46
CA ASN A 40 -3.14 -4.10 6.07
C ASN A 40 -3.20 -4.31 4.55
N GLN A 41 -3.34 -3.24 3.75
CA GLN A 41 -3.34 -3.35 2.29
C GLN A 41 -1.95 -3.68 1.77
N VAL A 42 -0.91 -3.09 2.37
CA VAL A 42 0.49 -3.38 2.02
C VAL A 42 0.83 -4.83 2.34
N THR A 43 0.36 -5.37 3.48
CA THR A 43 0.51 -6.80 3.78
C THR A 43 -0.26 -7.70 2.84
N GLU A 44 -1.44 -7.27 2.37
CA GLU A 44 -2.23 -8.01 1.38
C GLU A 44 -1.54 -8.05 0.02
N TRP A 45 -0.90 -6.95 -0.41
CA TRP A 45 -0.19 -6.90 -1.70
C TRP A 45 1.17 -7.59 -1.69
N ARG A 46 1.73 -7.85 -0.49
CA ARG A 46 2.97 -8.61 -0.31
C ARG A 46 2.75 -10.13 -0.45
N ARG A 47 1.55 -10.63 -0.11
CA ARG A 47 1.19 -12.05 -0.24
C ARG A 47 1.13 -12.45 -1.71
#